data_AF-A0A645F3U5-F1
#
_entry.id   AF-A0A645F3U5-F1
#
_cell.length_a   1.000
_cell.length_b   1.000
_cell.length_c   1.000
_cell.angle_alpha   90.00
_cell.angle_beta   90.00
_cell.angle_gamma   90.00
#
_symmetry.space_group_name_H-M   'P 1'
#
loop_
_entity.id
_entity.type
_entity.pdbx_description
1 polymer ?
#
loop_
_entity_poly.entity_id
_entity_poly.type
_entity_poly.pdbx_seq_one_letter_code
_entity_poly.pdbx_strand_id
1 'polypeptide(L)'
;MDIAKRMLDYGYHPPTVYFPLIIREAMMIEPTETESLETLDKFIEAMKSIAKEGRENPELLTSAPHNTIVSRVDDARAVKKPILTWKNR
;
A
#
# COMPACT_ATOMS: atom_id res chain seq x y z
N MET A 1 5.93 4.31 -1.41
CA MET A 1 5.55 3.11 -0.62
C MET A 1 4.43 3.41 0.37
N ASP A 2 4.47 4.55 1.06
CA ASP A 2 3.55 4.84 2.18
C ASP A 2 2.09 4.97 1.77
N ILE A 3 1.80 5.59 0.62
CA ILE A 3 0.44 5.66 0.05
C ILE A 3 -0.14 4.25 -0.11
N ALA A 4 0.62 3.33 -0.70
CA ALA A 4 0.19 1.94 -0.86
C ALA A 4 -0.08 1.25 0.47
N LYS A 5 0.76 1.46 1.50
CA LYS A 5 0.49 0.89 2.83
C LYS A 5 -0.74 1.50 3.49
N ARG A 6 -1.00 2.79 3.28
CA ARG A 6 -2.19 3.47 3.80
C ARG A 6 -3.48 2.97 3.13
N MET A 7 -3.45 2.62 1.85
CA MET A 7 -4.62 2.05 1.15
C MET A 7 -5.15 0.77 1.81
N LEU A 8 -4.28 -0.02 2.45
CA LEU A 8 -4.68 -1.22 3.17
C LEU A 8 -5.63 -0.90 4.34
N ASP A 9 -5.47 0.26 4.99
CA ASP A 9 -6.35 0.69 6.08
C ASP A 9 -7.76 1.07 5.60
N TYR A 10 -7.87 1.43 4.32
CA TYR A 10 -9.13 1.67 3.62
C TYR A 10 -9.73 0.39 3.00
N GLY A 11 -9.09 -0.77 3.20
CA GLY A 11 -9.55 -2.04 2.65
C GLY A 11 -9.24 -2.26 1.17
N TYR A 12 -8.38 -1.42 0.58
CA TYR A 12 -7.98 -1.57 -0.83
C TYR A 12 -6.64 -2.30 -0.95
N HIS A 13 -6.57 -3.25 -1.89
CA HIS A 13 -5.28 -3.74 -2.38
C HIS A 13 -4.61 -2.61 -3.19
N PRO A 14 -3.33 -2.30 -2.94
CA PRO A 14 -2.63 -1.28 -3.69
C PRO A 14 -2.41 -1.67 -5.17
N PRO A 15 -2.38 -0.71 -6.09
CA PRO A 15 -2.01 -0.98 -7.48
C PRO A 15 -0.53 -1.37 -7.58
N THR A 16 -0.06 -1.65 -8.79
CA THR A 16 1.37 -1.82 -9.04
C THR A 16 2.11 -0.53 -8.67
N VAL A 17 3.13 -0.66 -7.81
CA VAL A 17 3.99 0.45 -7.39
C VAL A 17 5.37 0.30 -8.00
N TYR A 18 6.06 1.43 -8.22
CA TYR A 18 7.43 1.48 -8.76
C TYR A 18 7.60 0.87 -10.16
N PHE A 19 6.52 0.80 -10.94
CA PHE A 19 6.55 0.43 -12.35
C PHE A 19 5.60 1.35 -13.15
N PRO A 20 5.94 1.77 -14.38
CA PRO A 20 7.22 1.52 -15.07
C PRO A 20 8.39 2.30 -14.44
N LEU A 21 9.60 1.74 -14.56
CA LEU A 21 10.82 2.24 -13.87
C LEU A 21 11.23 3.67 -14.29
N ILE A 22 10.74 4.16 -15.42
CA ILE A 22 11.04 5.50 -15.96
C ILE A 22 10.26 6.62 -15.24
N ILE A 23 9.29 6.28 -14.39
CA ILE A 23 8.51 7.23 -13.59
C ILE A 23 8.87 7.02 -12.11
N ARG A 24 9.40 8.07 -11.47
CA ARG A 24 9.71 8.04 -10.03
C ARG A 24 8.43 8.00 -9.20
N GLU A 25 8.43 7.19 -8.13
CA GLU A 25 7.29 6.98 -7.24
C GLU A 25 5.99 6.59 -8.00
N ALA A 26 6.13 5.85 -9.11
CA ALA A 26 4.99 5.45 -9.93
C ALA A 26 3.97 4.60 -9.17
N MET A 27 2.69 4.88 -9.43
CA MET A 27 1.55 4.01 -9.11
C MET A 27 0.77 3.78 -10.40
N MET A 28 0.78 2.54 -10.90
CA MET A 28 0.13 2.15 -12.14
C MET A 28 -1.18 1.42 -11.82
N ILE A 29 -2.31 2.09 -12.03
CA ILE A 29 -3.64 1.62 -11.67
C ILE A 29 -4.32 1.00 -12.89
N GLU A 30 -4.78 -0.24 -12.75
CA GLU A 30 -5.58 -0.96 -13.74
C GLU A 30 -6.84 -1.50 -13.06
N PRO A 31 -8.02 -0.88 -13.27
CA PRO A 31 -9.26 -1.34 -12.65
C PRO A 31 -9.89 -2.55 -13.36
N THR A 32 -9.57 -2.81 -14.63
CA THR A 32 -10.27 -3.76 -15.52
C THR A 32 -11.75 -3.40 -15.77
N GLU A 33 -12.38 -4.08 -16.71
CA GLU A 33 -13.74 -3.78 -17.19
C GLU A 33 -14.86 -4.27 -16.26
N THR A 34 -14.56 -5.18 -15.33
CA THR A 34 -15.58 -5.76 -14.44
C THR A 34 -15.91 -4.89 -13.24
N GLU A 35 -15.08 -3.88 -12.95
CA GLU A 35 -15.30 -3.00 -11.82
C GLU A 35 -16.43 -2.01 -12.07
N SER A 36 -17.31 -1.87 -11.08
CA SER A 36 -18.45 -0.95 -11.16
C SER A 36 -17.99 0.51 -11.03
N LEU A 37 -18.76 1.44 -11.61
CA LEU A 37 -18.52 2.88 -11.43
C LEU A 37 -18.48 3.27 -9.94
N GLU A 38 -19.37 2.69 -9.13
CA GLU A 38 -19.41 2.92 -7.69
C GLU A 38 -18.12 2.49 -6.98
N THR A 39 -17.54 1.36 -7.39
CA THR A 39 -16.24 0.90 -6.86
C THR A 39 -15.13 1.89 -7.19
N LEU A 40 -15.10 2.39 -8.44
CA LEU A 40 -14.11 3.36 -8.90
C LEU A 40 -14.23 4.69 -8.16
N ASP A 41 -15.46 5.17 -7.96
CA ASP A 41 -15.71 6.40 -7.21
C ASP A 41 -15.23 6.28 -5.75
N LYS A 42 -15.55 5.17 -5.07
CA LYS A 42 -15.06 4.91 -3.71
C LYS A 42 -13.54 4.82 -3.64
N PHE A 43 -12.90 4.20 -4.64
CA PHE A 43 -11.45 4.14 -4.73
C PHE A 43 -10.83 5.54 -4.89
N ILE A 44 -11.41 6.38 -5.75
CA ILE A 44 -10.98 7.77 -5.96
C ILE A 44 -11.11 8.58 -4.66
N GLU A 45 -12.21 8.44 -3.94
CA GLU A 45 -12.42 9.14 -2.66
C GLU A 45 -11.43 8.68 -1.58
N ALA A 46 -11.12 7.38 -1.52
CA ALA A 46 -10.04 6.88 -0.66
C ALA A 46 -8.69 7.50 -1.04
N MET A 47 -8.34 7.53 -2.33
CA MET A 47 -7.09 8.12 -2.82
C MET A 47 -6.98 9.63 -2.52
N LYS A 48 -8.08 10.38 -2.69
CA LYS A 48 -8.13 11.81 -2.31
C LYS A 48 -7.91 12.00 -0.81
N SER A 49 -8.54 11.17 0.00
CA SER A 49 -8.39 11.19 1.46
C SER A 49 -6.94 10.92 1.86
N ILE A 50 -6.32 9.87 1.32
CA ILE A 50 -4.90 9.54 1.57
C ILE A 50 -3.98 10.68 1.12
N ALA A 51 -4.26 11.31 -0.03
CA ALA A 51 -3.48 12.44 -0.51
C ALA A 51 -3.62 13.67 0.40
N LYS A 52 -4.79 13.87 1.03
CA LYS A 52 -5.00 14.94 2.02
C LYS A 52 -4.26 14.61 3.32
N GLU A 53 -4.42 13.39 3.83
CA GLU A 53 -3.71 12.88 5.01
C GLU A 53 -2.19 13.02 4.83
N GLY A 54 -1.64 12.67 3.67
CA GLY A 54 -0.21 12.80 3.40
C GLY A 54 0.31 14.25 3.40
N ARG A 55 -0.56 15.25 3.20
CA ARG A 55 -0.20 16.68 3.28
C ARG A 55 -0.35 17.23 4.71
N GLU A 56 -1.39 16.82 5.41
CA GLU A 56 -1.76 17.37 6.72
C GLU A 56 -1.12 16.62 7.88
N ASN A 57 -0.99 15.30 7.76
CA ASN A 57 -0.43 14.40 8.76
C ASN A 57 0.37 13.25 8.11
N PRO A 58 1.60 13.51 7.64
CA PRO A 58 2.41 12.52 6.94
C PRO A 58 2.72 11.27 7.77
N GLU A 59 2.80 11.41 9.10
CA GLU A 59 3.13 10.31 10.01
C GLU A 59 2.16 9.14 9.83
N LEU A 60 0.88 9.45 9.67
CA LEU A 60 -0.20 8.49 9.46
C LEU A 60 0.07 7.54 8.26
N LEU A 61 0.70 8.04 7.19
CA LEU A 61 1.04 7.21 6.03
C LEU A 61 2.32 6.39 6.29
N THR A 62 3.32 7.00 6.94
CA THR A 62 4.60 6.34 7.22
C THR A 62 4.46 5.20 8.22
N SER A 63 3.53 5.31 9.18
CA SER A 63 3.24 4.28 10.18
C SER A 63 2.23 3.22 9.72
N ALA A 64 1.51 3.47 8.63
CA ALA A 64 0.54 2.52 8.07
C ALA A 64 1.21 1.21 7.63
N PRO A 65 0.50 0.06 7.66
CA PRO A 65 -0.91 -0.08 7.99
C PRO A 65 -1.17 -0.23 9.49
N HIS A 66 -2.39 0.12 9.91
CA HIS A 66 -2.90 0.11 11.28
C HIS A 66 -4.02 -0.91 11.50
N ASN A 67 -4.81 -1.22 10.47
CA ASN A 67 -5.99 -2.08 10.60
C ASN A 67 -5.74 -3.53 10.19
N THR A 68 -4.57 -3.86 9.65
CA THR A 68 -4.19 -5.21 9.23
C THR A 68 -3.69 -6.04 10.40
N ILE A 69 -3.84 -7.38 10.31
CA ILE A 69 -3.38 -8.33 11.34
C ILE A 69 -1.87 -8.20 11.62
N VAL A 70 -1.09 -7.90 10.57
CA VAL A 70 0.36 -7.67 10.63
C VAL A 70 0.66 -6.31 10.04
N SER A 71 1.55 -5.56 10.70
CA SER A 71 2.03 -4.25 10.26
C SER A 71 3.15 -4.37 9.21
N ARG A 72 3.92 -3.31 8.99
CA ARG A 72 5.14 -3.39 8.18
C ARG A 72 6.09 -4.45 8.73
N VAL A 73 6.54 -5.33 7.83
CA VAL A 73 7.52 -6.36 8.12
C VAL A 73 8.93 -5.81 7.96
N ASP A 74 9.88 -6.39 8.70
CA ASP A 74 11.29 -6.04 8.59
C ASP A 74 11.94 -6.81 7.44
N ASP A 75 11.79 -6.26 6.23
CA ASP A 75 12.35 -6.83 5.00
C ASP A 75 13.88 -6.91 5.07
N ALA A 76 14.53 -5.93 5.69
CA ALA A 76 15.98 -5.89 5.82
C ALA A 76 16.50 -7.06 6.67
N ARG A 77 15.83 -7.36 7.79
CA ARG A 77 16.13 -8.54 8.60
C ARG A 77 15.80 -9.83 7.86
N ALA A 78 14.68 -9.90 7.15
CA ALA A 78 14.30 -11.09 6.40
C ALA A 78 15.36 -11.45 5.34
N VAL A 79 15.95 -10.46 4.67
CA VAL A 79 17.05 -10.66 3.71
C VAL A 79 18.35 -11.06 4.43
N LYS A 80 18.70 -10.42 5.55
CA LYS A 80 19.98 -10.65 6.25
C LYS A 80 20.02 -11.91 7.11
N LYS A 81 18.88 -12.33 7.69
CA LYS A 81 18.73 -13.46 8.62
C LYS A 81 17.49 -14.28 8.24
N PRO A 82 17.47 -14.93 7.07
CA PRO A 82 16.28 -15.61 6.59
C PRO A 82 15.96 -16.87 7.40
N ILE A 83 14.71 -17.00 7.83
CA ILE A 83 14.17 -18.23 8.41
C ILE A 83 13.31 -18.90 7.33
N LEU A 84 13.92 -19.83 6.59
CA LEU A 84 13.32 -20.44 5.40
C LEU A 84 12.47 -21.70 5.70
N THR A 85 12.62 -22.27 6.89
CA THR A 85 11.86 -23.45 7.31
C THR A 85 11.36 -23.27 8.75
N TRP A 86 10.25 -23.91 9.10
CA TRP A 86 9.67 -23.79 10.43
C TRP A 86 10.56 -24.39 11.53
N LYS A 87 11.41 -25.37 11.20
CA LYS A 87 12.24 -26.11 12.15
C LYS A 87 13.33 -25.25 12.81
N ASN A 88 13.66 -24.12 12.20
CA ASN A 88 14.70 -23.19 12.66
C ASN A 88 14.08 -22.00 13.44
N ARG A 89 12.90 -22.18 14.02
CA ARG A 89 12.18 -21.15 14.75
C ARG A 89 12.40 -21.25 16.26
#